data_AF-A0A971KHN6-F1
#
_entry.id   AF-A0A971KHN6-F1
#
_cell.length_a   1.000
_cell.length_b   1.000
_cell.length_c   1.000
_cell.angle_alpha   90.00
_cell.angle_beta   90.00
_cell.angle_gamma   90.00
#
_symmetry.space_group_name_H-M   'P 1'
#
loop_
_entity.id
_entity.type
_entity.pdbx_description
1 polymer ?
#
loop_
_entity_poly.entity_id
_entity_poly.type
_entity_poly.pdbx_seq_one_letter_code
_entity_poly.pdbx_strand_id
1 'polypeptide(L)' 'LVHSVGGFSIIHGMGEGILAKGIHEYLATVSQIKSYYYARPEDGGFGKTYVEF' A
#
# COMPACT_ATOMS: atom_id res chain seq x y z
N LEU A 1 -11.42 -24.58 0.30
CA LEU A 1 -10.86 -23.75 -0.79
C LEU A 1 -10.27 -22.50 -0.15
N VAL A 2 -8.95 -22.36 -0.14
CA VAL A 2 -8.30 -21.08 0.18
C VAL A 2 -8.23 -20.30 -1.13
N HIS A 3 -8.93 -19.17 -1.21
CA HIS A 3 -8.73 -18.23 -2.30
C HIS A 3 -7.37 -17.57 -2.08
N SER A 4 -6.53 -17.50 -3.12
CA SER A 4 -5.30 -16.72 -3.06
C SER A 4 -5.66 -15.27 -2.78
N VAL A 5 -5.08 -14.68 -1.73
CA VAL A 5 -5.23 -13.25 -1.45
C VAL A 5 -4.54 -12.47 -2.57
N GLY A 6 -5.31 -11.73 -3.37
CA GLY A 6 -4.80 -10.96 -4.51
C GLY A 6 -4.08 -9.66 -4.13
N GLY A 7 -4.18 -9.24 -2.87
CA GLY A 7 -3.57 -8.01 -2.38
C GLY A 7 -4.01 -7.67 -0.96
N PHE A 8 -3.49 -6.57 -0.44
CA PHE A 8 -3.81 -6.05 0.89
C PHE A 8 -3.72 -4.52 0.90
N SER A 9 -4.02 -3.91 2.05
CA SER A 9 -3.82 -2.47 2.25
C SER A 9 -3.08 -2.19 3.55
N ILE A 10 -2.24 -1.15 3.54
CA ILE A 10 -1.48 -0.66 4.69
C ILE A 10 -2.08 0.67 5.11
N ILE A 11 -2.68 0.73 6.31
CA ILE A 11 -3.09 1.99 6.93
C ILE A 11 -1.89 2.50 7.73
N HIS A 12 -1.23 3.54 7.23
CA HIS A 12 -0.05 4.13 7.87
C HIS A 12 -0.31 5.55 8.40
N GLY A 13 -1.48 6.12 8.10
CA GLY A 13 -1.80 7.50 8.43
C GLY A 13 -1.04 8.50 7.56
N MET A 14 -1.45 9.77 7.60
CA MET A 14 -0.82 10.81 6.80
C MET A 14 0.51 11.26 7.42
N GLY A 15 0.48 11.74 8.68
CA GLY A 15 1.65 12.32 9.35
C GLY A 15 2.36 13.36 8.47
N GLU A 16 3.69 13.41 8.55
CA GLU A 16 4.55 14.16 7.60
C GLU A 16 4.89 13.35 6.34
N GLY A 17 4.25 12.19 6.12
CA GLY A 17 4.50 11.32 4.98
C GLY A 17 5.74 10.42 5.10
N ILE A 18 6.42 10.41 6.25
CA ILE A 18 7.64 9.60 6.46
C ILE A 18 7.37 8.10 6.27
N LEU A 19 6.29 7.57 6.88
CA LEU A 19 5.91 6.17 6.72
C LEU A 19 5.46 5.88 5.29
N ALA A 20 4.65 6.75 4.69
CA ALA A 20 4.18 6.60 3.32
C ALA A 20 5.36 6.47 2.34
N LYS A 21 6.33 7.38 2.44
CA LYS A 21 7.56 7.36 1.63
C LYS A 21 8.34 6.07 1.83
N GLY A 22 8.67 5.72 3.08
CA GLY A 22 9.46 4.52 3.37
C GLY A 22 8.78 3.22 2.92
N ILE A 23 7.45 3.14 3.04
CA ILE A 23 6.65 2.01 2.55
C ILE A 23 6.73 1.92 1.02
N HIS A 24 6.50 3.02 0.30
CA HIS A 24 6.54 3.03 -1.17
C HIS A 24 7.95 2.69 -1.69
N GLU A 25 8.99 3.25 -1.08
CA GLU A 25 10.39 2.93 -1.39
C GLU A 25 10.70 1.45 -1.15
N TYR A 26 10.22 0.87 -0.04
CA TYR A 26 10.39 -0.56 0.24
C TYR A 26 9.64 -1.42 -0.79
N LEU A 27 8.36 -1.13 -1.05
CA LEU A 27 7.53 -1.89 -1.99
C LEU A 27 8.12 -1.90 -3.41
N ALA A 28 8.78 -0.81 -3.83
CA ALA A 28 9.50 -0.74 -5.10
C ALA A 28 10.62 -1.80 -5.25
N THR A 29 11.13 -2.32 -4.14
CA THR A 29 12.21 -3.32 -4.13
C THR A 29 11.70 -4.77 -4.09
N VAL A 30 10.41 -4.98 -3.85
CA VAL A 30 9.83 -6.32 -3.65
C VAL A 30 9.33 -6.87 -4.98
N SER A 31 10.01 -7.90 -5.51
CA SER A 31 9.72 -8.46 -6.83
C SER A 31 8.36 -9.17 -6.96
N GLN A 32 7.73 -9.54 -5.83
CA GLN A 32 6.40 -10.14 -5.80
C GLN A 32 5.27 -9.09 -5.86
N ILE A 33 5.57 -7.79 -5.76
CA ILE A 33 4.55 -6.74 -5.83
C ILE A 33 4.35 -6.34 -7.29
N LYS A 34 3.13 -6.47 -7.79
CA LYS A 34 2.73 -5.99 -9.12
C LYS A 34 2.47 -4.49 -9.14
N SER A 35 1.78 -3.99 -8.12
CA SER A 35 1.42 -2.57 -8.03
C SER A 35 1.23 -2.13 -6.58
N TYR A 36 1.46 -0.83 -6.33
CA TYR A 36 1.09 -0.18 -5.09
C TYR A 36 0.74 1.29 -5.34
N TYR A 37 -0.29 1.79 -4.67
CA TYR A 37 -0.79 3.15 -4.87
C TYR A 37 -1.58 3.64 -3.65
N TYR A 38 -1.64 4.96 -3.48
CA TYR A 38 -2.47 5.55 -2.43
C TYR A 38 -3.94 5.21 -2.65
N ALA A 39 -4.67 5.01 -1.56
CA ALA A 39 -6.10 4.82 -1.61
C ALA A 39 -6.82 6.10 -2.09
N ARG A 40 -8.06 5.92 -2.53
CA ARG A 40 -8.93 7.06 -2.87
C ARG A 40 -9.28 7.86 -1.61
N PRO A 41 -9.60 9.16 -1.72
CA PRO A 41 -9.95 9.99 -0.57
C PRO A 41 -11.03 9.39 0.34
N GLU A 42 -12.07 8.79 -0.25
CA GLU A 42 -13.19 8.15 0.45
C GLU A 42 -12.80 6.90 1.25
N ASP A 43 -11.58 6.40 1.07
CA ASP A 43 -11.11 5.14 1.65
C ASP A 43 -9.73 5.31 2.33
N GLY A 44 -9.45 6.52 2.81
CA GLY A 44 -8.27 6.82 3.62
C GLY A 44 -7.17 7.61 2.90
N GLY A 45 -7.35 7.88 1.60
CA GLY A 45 -6.50 8.80 0.83
C GLY A 45 -5.00 8.50 0.96
N PHE A 46 -4.20 9.55 1.11
CA PHE A 46 -2.75 9.42 1.32
C PHE A 46 -2.34 8.76 2.64
N GLY A 47 -3.27 8.42 3.53
CA GLY A 47 -2.99 7.68 4.76
C GLY A 47 -3.08 6.16 4.61
N LYS A 48 -3.43 5.66 3.43
CA LYS A 48 -3.57 4.24 3.12
C LYS A 48 -2.94 3.93 1.77
N THR A 49 -2.24 2.80 1.68
CA THR A 49 -1.66 2.28 0.44
C THR A 49 -2.25 0.93 0.12
N TYR A 50 -2.76 0.74 -1.11
CA TYR A 50 -3.13 -0.55 -1.67
C TYR A 50 -1.90 -1.24 -2.26
N VAL A 51 -1.84 -2.57 -2.13
CA VAL A 51 -0.74 -3.41 -2.61
C VAL A 51 -1.30 -4.66 -3.27
N GLU A 52 -0.84 -4.96 -4.49
CA GLU A 52 -1.28 -6.10 -5.31
C GLU A 52 -0.10 -7.02 -5.64
N PHE A 53 -0.31 -8.35 -5.57
CA PHE A 53 0.68 -9.40 -5.87
C PHE A 53 0.47 -10.04 -7.24
#